data_AF-A0A170VPF0-F1
#
_entry.id   AF-A0A170VPF0-F1
#
_cell.length_a   1.000
_cell.length_b   1.000
_cell.length_c   1.000
_cell.angle_alpha   90.00
_cell.angle_beta   90.00
_cell.angle_gamma   90.00
#
_symmetry.space_group_name_H-M   'P 1'
#
loop_
_entity.id
_entity.type
_entity.pdbx_description
1 polymer ?
#
loop_
_entity_poly.entity_id
_entity_poly.type
_entity_poly.pdbx_seq_one_letter_code
_entity_poly.pdbx_strand_id
1 'polypeptide(L)'
;RRPFLASECTDLPQAEKWRLQIIREIARKVSQIQNAGLGEFRIRDLNDEINKLLREKSHWEVQIKELGGPDHSKSGPKMLDHDGKEVPGNRGYKYFGAARQLPGVRELFEQAPP
;
A
#
# COMPACT_ATOMS: atom_id res chain seq x y z
N ARG A 1 -11.83 -3.92 16.85
CA ARG A 1 -10.72 -4.40 15.99
C ARG A 1 -11.25 -4.45 14.56
N ARG A 2 -10.45 -4.08 13.55
CA ARG A 2 -10.86 -4.14 12.14
C ARG A 2 -11.18 -5.61 11.76
N PRO A 3 -12.32 -5.88 11.09
CA PRO A 3 -12.65 -7.22 10.59
C PRO A 3 -11.58 -7.74 9.64
N PHE A 4 -11.46 -9.07 9.54
CA PHE A 4 -10.52 -9.67 8.58
C PHE A 4 -11.05 -9.58 7.14
N LEU A 5 -12.36 -9.83 6.97
CA LEU A 5 -13.04 -9.71 5.68
C LEU A 5 -13.77 -8.37 5.61
N ALA A 6 -13.45 -7.54 4.61
CA ALA A 6 -14.16 -6.28 4.40
C ALA A 6 -15.65 -6.52 4.11
N SER A 7 -15.99 -7.61 3.43
CA SER A 7 -17.36 -8.01 3.08
C SER A 7 -18.28 -8.27 4.27
N GLU A 8 -17.73 -8.52 5.47
CA GLU A 8 -18.53 -8.69 6.69
C GLU A 8 -19.02 -7.34 7.26
N CYS A 9 -18.46 -6.21 6.79
CA CYS A 9 -18.88 -4.89 7.23
C CYS A 9 -20.04 -4.39 6.37
N THR A 10 -21.22 -4.26 6.97
CA THR A 10 -22.43 -3.78 6.29
C THR A 10 -22.74 -2.31 6.54
N ASP A 11 -21.87 -1.61 7.29
CA ASP A 11 -22.04 -0.20 7.66
C ASP A 11 -21.03 0.68 6.91
N LEU A 12 -21.53 1.58 6.05
CA LEU A 12 -20.70 2.43 5.18
C LEU A 12 -19.77 3.37 5.98
N PRO A 13 -20.25 4.15 6.97
CA PRO A 13 -19.37 4.96 7.83
C PRO A 13 -18.25 4.17 8.50
N GLN A 14 -18.55 2.95 8.96
CA GLN A 14 -17.55 2.07 9.53
C GLN A 14 -16.53 1.58 8.49
N ALA A 15 -16.96 1.23 7.28
CA ALA A 15 -16.06 0.84 6.19
C ALA A 15 -15.11 1.99 5.82
N GLU A 16 -15.61 3.23 5.72
CA GLU A 16 -14.78 4.43 5.49
C GLU A 16 -13.78 4.66 6.62
N LYS A 17 -14.18 4.46 7.88
CA LYS A 17 -13.29 4.56 9.04
C LYS A 17 -12.15 3.55 8.95
N TRP A 18 -12.42 2.30 8.56
CA TRP A 18 -11.37 1.28 8.39
C TRP A 18 -10.41 1.62 7.26
N ARG A 19 -10.92 2.11 6.13
CA ARG A 19 -10.09 2.62 5.03
C ARG A 19 -9.15 3.73 5.49
N LEU A 20 -9.65 4.72 6.24
CA LEU A 20 -8.83 5.81 6.79
C LEU A 20 -7.78 5.31 7.78
N GLN A 21 -8.11 4.31 8.60
CA GLN A 21 -7.14 3.70 9.50
C GLN A 21 -5.98 3.07 8.72
N ILE A 22 -6.27 2.32 7.66
CA ILE A 22 -5.25 1.70 6.79
C ILE A 22 -4.34 2.76 6.17
N ILE A 23 -4.92 3.84 5.64
CA ILE A 23 -4.16 4.94 5.04
C ILE A 23 -3.15 5.52 6.04
N ARG A 24 -3.56 5.71 7.30
CA ARG A 24 -2.66 6.18 8.38
C ARG A 24 -1.60 5.16 8.77
N GLU A 25 -1.91 3.86 8.70
CA GLU A 25 -0.93 2.79 8.94
C GLU A 25 0.13 2.76 7.82
N ILE A 26 -0.30 2.87 6.55
CA ILE A 26 0.60 2.97 5.40
C ILE A 26 1.50 4.19 5.53
N ALA A 27 0.95 5.38 5.78
CA ALA A 27 1.74 6.61 5.88
C ALA A 27 2.85 6.52 6.94
N ARG A 28 2.55 5.92 8.11
CA ARG A 28 3.55 5.69 9.16
C ARG A 28 4.66 4.74 8.71
N LYS A 29 4.32 3.64 8.02
CA LYS A 29 5.32 2.69 7.52
C LYS A 29 6.15 3.24 6.37
N VAL A 30 5.54 4.04 5.48
CA VAL A 30 6.25 4.77 4.43
C VAL A 30 7.23 5.75 5.06
N SER A 31 6.86 6.47 6.11
CA SER A 31 7.82 7.32 6.83
C SER A 31 8.98 6.52 7.44
N GLN A 32 8.71 5.33 8.00
CA GLN A 32 9.75 4.46 8.58
C GLN A 32 10.72 3.92 7.51
N ILE A 33 10.21 3.46 6.36
CA ILE A 33 11.02 2.83 5.31
C ILE A 33 11.93 3.83 4.57
N GLN A 34 11.74 5.14 4.76
CA GLN A 34 12.71 6.14 4.26
C GLN A 34 14.06 6.05 4.98
N ASN A 35 14.11 5.51 6.22
CA ASN A 35 15.36 5.35 6.95
C ASN A 35 16.15 4.13 6.45
N ALA A 36 17.16 4.39 5.61
CA ALA A 36 18.04 3.35 5.07
C ALA A 36 18.90 2.62 6.13
N GLY A 37 19.02 3.18 7.35
CA GLY A 37 19.78 2.59 8.46
C GLY A 37 19.07 1.44 9.18
N LEU A 38 17.84 1.09 8.80
CA LEU A 38 17.07 0.00 9.44
C LEU A 38 17.60 -1.41 9.15
N GLY A 39 18.51 -1.55 8.18
CA GLY A 39 19.02 -2.84 7.71
C GLY A 39 18.08 -3.51 6.70
N GLU A 40 18.65 -4.34 5.83
CA GLU A 40 17.93 -4.88 4.67
C GLU A 40 16.70 -5.72 5.04
N PHE A 41 16.83 -6.60 6.03
CA PHE A 41 15.73 -7.46 6.48
C PHE A 41 14.52 -6.62 6.93
N ARG A 42 14.76 -5.59 7.74
CA ARG A 42 13.69 -4.73 8.24
C ARG A 42 13.04 -3.90 7.13
N ILE A 43 13.83 -3.43 6.17
CA ILE A 43 13.33 -2.70 5.00
C ILE A 43 12.44 -3.62 4.15
N ARG A 44 12.83 -4.87 3.92
CA ARG A 44 12.02 -5.86 3.19
C ARG A 44 10.69 -6.13 3.92
N ASP A 45 10.73 -6.37 5.23
CA ASP A 45 9.53 -6.59 6.05
C ASP A 45 8.58 -5.39 5.99
N LEU A 46 9.11 -4.17 6.13
CA LEU A 46 8.30 -2.95 6.02
C LEU A 46 7.66 -2.81 4.64
N ASN A 47 8.39 -3.14 3.57
CA ASN A 47 7.86 -3.09 2.21
C ASN A 47 6.71 -4.09 2.02
N ASP A 48 6.86 -5.31 2.54
CA ASP A 48 5.82 -6.34 2.51
C ASP A 48 4.59 -5.95 3.32
N GLU A 49 4.78 -5.37 4.51
CA GLU A 49 3.70 -4.84 5.35
C GLU A 49 2.94 -3.71 4.64
N ILE A 50 3.62 -2.79 3.96
CA ILE A 50 2.98 -1.73 3.17
C ILE A 50 2.15 -2.35 2.03
N ASN A 51 2.70 -3.30 1.28
CA ASN A 51 1.97 -3.95 0.19
C ASN A 51 0.75 -4.75 0.69
N LYS A 52 0.86 -5.41 1.85
CA LYS A 52 -0.29 -6.08 2.49
C LYS A 52 -1.39 -5.07 2.83
N LEU A 53 -1.04 -3.92 3.41
CA LEU A 53 -2.00 -2.86 3.73
C LEU A 53 -2.63 -2.23 2.48
N LEU A 54 -1.88 -2.09 1.38
CA LEU A 54 -2.43 -1.60 0.11
C LEU A 54 -3.47 -2.55 -0.48
N ARG A 55 -3.22 -3.85 -0.44
CA ARG A 55 -4.23 -4.86 -0.83
C ARG A 55 -5.45 -4.80 0.07
N GLU A 56 -5.24 -4.69 1.38
CA GLU A 56 -6.34 -4.58 2.32
C GLU A 56 -7.18 -3.31 2.09
N LYS A 57 -6.53 -2.16 1.86
CA LYS A 57 -7.19 -0.91 1.46
C LYS A 57 -8.08 -1.13 0.23
N SER A 58 -7.58 -1.84 -0.78
CA SER A 58 -8.36 -2.13 -1.99
C SER A 58 -9.63 -2.93 -1.68
N HIS A 59 -9.56 -3.92 -0.80
CA HIS A 59 -10.76 -4.66 -0.36
C HIS A 59 -11.78 -3.75 0.34
N TRP A 60 -11.32 -2.84 1.21
CA TRP A 60 -12.19 -1.86 1.85
C TRP A 60 -12.79 -0.85 0.86
N GLU A 61 -12.04 -0.45 -0.16
CA GLU A 61 -12.54 0.45 -1.22
C GLU A 61 -13.61 -0.22 -2.10
N VAL A 62 -13.47 -1.51 -2.39
CA VAL A 62 -14.51 -2.30 -3.06
C VAL A 62 -15.76 -2.39 -2.19
N GLN A 63 -15.61 -2.71 -0.90
CA GLN A 63 -16.74 -2.81 0.01
C GLN A 63 -17.50 -1.48 0.13
N ILE A 64 -16.79 -0.36 0.26
CA ILE A 64 -17.41 0.98 0.32
C ILE A 64 -18.27 1.22 -0.92
N LYS A 65 -17.78 0.85 -2.11
CA LYS A 65 -18.52 0.97 -3.35
C LYS A 65 -19.75 0.05 -3.38
N GLU A 66 -19.63 -1.19 -2.92
CA GLU A 66 -20.75 -2.14 -2.84
C GLU A 66 -21.85 -1.68 -1.87
N LEU A 67 -21.49 -0.98 -0.80
CA LEU A 67 -22.41 -0.35 0.15
C LEU A 67 -23.04 0.97 -0.37
N GLY A 68 -22.79 1.36 -1.63
CA GLY A 68 -23.31 2.59 -2.23
C GLY A 68 -22.50 3.85 -1.92
N GLY A 69 -21.29 3.71 -1.35
CA GLY A 69 -20.36 4.80 -1.11
C GLY A 69 -19.54 5.21 -2.33
N PRO A 70 -18.60 6.15 -2.17
CA PRO A 70 -17.79 6.67 -3.27
C PRO A 70 -16.86 5.63 -3.91
N ASP A 71 -16.69 5.71 -5.24
CA ASP A 71 -15.68 4.91 -5.94
C ASP A 71 -14.27 5.50 -5.73
N HIS A 72 -13.60 5.00 -4.69
CA HIS A 72 -12.24 5.40 -4.33
C HIS A 72 -11.16 4.84 -5.27
N SER A 73 -11.48 3.85 -6.13
CA SER A 73 -10.52 3.34 -7.13
C SER A 73 -10.23 4.38 -8.22
N LYS A 74 -11.20 5.26 -8.50
CA LYS A 74 -11.11 6.34 -9.49
C LYS A 74 -10.69 7.68 -8.88
N SER A 75 -10.99 7.87 -7.60
CA SER A 75 -10.88 9.16 -6.91
C SER A 75 -9.66 9.28 -5.98
N GLY A 76 -8.75 8.31 -6.01
CA GLY A 76 -7.63 8.23 -5.08
C GLY A 76 -6.53 9.25 -5.37
N PRO A 77 -6.12 10.10 -4.39
CA PRO A 77 -4.98 10.97 -4.57
C PRO A 77 -3.71 10.13 -4.75
N LYS A 78 -2.89 10.53 -5.72
CA LYS A 78 -1.54 10.00 -6.00
C LYS A 78 -0.59 10.02 -4.78
N MET A 79 -1.02 10.53 -3.63
CA MET A 79 -0.19 10.84 -2.46
C MET A 79 0.55 9.64 -1.84
N LEU A 80 0.04 8.41 -1.95
CA LEU A 80 0.76 7.21 -1.49
C LEU A 80 1.51 6.49 -2.64
N ASP A 81 1.03 6.67 -3.87
CA ASP A 81 1.61 6.04 -5.06
C ASP A 81 2.85 6.78 -5.57
N HIS A 82 3.02 8.07 -5.23
CA HIS A 82 4.23 8.83 -5.58
C HIS A 82 5.50 8.27 -4.93
N ASP A 83 5.40 7.57 -3.79
CA ASP A 83 6.55 7.01 -3.07
C ASP A 83 6.85 5.54 -3.45
N GLY A 84 5.88 4.83 -4.04
CA GLY A 84 5.99 3.43 -4.39
C GLY A 84 6.20 3.21 -5.88
N LYS A 85 7.30 2.54 -6.27
CA LYS A 85 7.55 2.19 -7.68
C LYS A 85 7.27 0.70 -7.91
N GLU A 86 6.52 0.38 -8.96
CA GLU A 86 6.32 -1.00 -9.42
C GLU A 86 7.42 -1.38 -10.42
N VAL A 87 7.96 -2.59 -10.30
CA VAL A 87 8.86 -3.16 -11.31
C VAL A 87 8.01 -3.56 -12.52
N PRO A 88 8.44 -3.27 -13.77
CA PRO A 88 7.72 -3.70 -14.96
C PRO A 88 7.45 -5.21 -14.96
N GLY A 89 6.23 -5.61 -15.32
CA GLY A 89 5.81 -7.01 -15.31
C GLY A 89 5.37 -7.54 -13.94
N ASN A 90 5.56 -6.78 -12.86
CA ASN A 90 5.04 -7.12 -11.55
C ASN A 90 3.60 -6.60 -11.38
N ARG A 91 2.68 -7.44 -10.90
CA ARG A 91 1.26 -7.07 -10.77
C ARG A 91 0.98 -6.49 -9.38
N GLY A 92 1.17 -5.18 -9.22
CA GLY A 92 0.68 -4.43 -8.06
C GLY A 92 1.53 -4.48 -6.79
N TYR A 93 2.76 -5.05 -6.86
CA TYR A 93 3.72 -4.97 -5.76
C TYR A 93 4.66 -3.79 -5.97
N LYS A 94 4.71 -2.90 -4.98
CA LYS A 94 5.45 -1.64 -5.00
C LYS A 94 6.65 -1.68 -4.07
N TYR A 95 7.71 -0.98 -4.44
CA TYR A 95 8.88 -0.75 -3.59
C TYR A 95 8.90 0.72 -3.12
N PHE A 96 8.94 0.92 -1.81
CA PHE A 96 8.86 2.23 -1.16
C PHE A 96 10.19 2.64 -0.54
N GLY A 97 10.51 3.94 -0.59
CA GLY A 97 11.67 4.51 0.12
C GLY A 97 12.98 3.75 -0.12
N ALA A 98 13.64 3.34 0.96
CA ALA A 98 14.90 2.60 0.92
C ALA A 98 14.79 1.20 0.31
N ALA A 99 13.58 0.61 0.21
CA ALA A 99 13.40 -0.71 -0.40
C ALA A 99 13.78 -0.74 -1.88
N ARG A 100 13.73 0.41 -2.56
CA ARG A 100 14.17 0.56 -3.96
C ARG A 100 15.68 0.44 -4.13
N GLN A 101 16.44 0.63 -3.05
CA GLN A 101 17.90 0.58 -3.06
C GLN A 101 18.44 -0.78 -2.59
N LEU A 102 17.56 -1.72 -2.27
CA LEU A 102 17.98 -3.06 -1.86
C LEU A 102 18.71 -3.78 -3.02
N PRO A 103 19.74 -4.58 -2.71
CA PRO A 103 20.35 -5.47 -3.69
C PRO A 103 19.31 -6.41 -4.31
N GLY A 104 19.39 -6.58 -5.63
CA GLY A 104 18.42 -7.30 -6.47
C GLY A 104 17.22 -6.45 -6.89
N VAL A 105 16.79 -5.46 -6.11
CA VAL A 105 15.64 -4.60 -6.45
C VAL A 105 16.07 -3.44 -7.33
N ARG A 106 17.22 -2.85 -7.02
CA ARG A 106 17.78 -1.73 -7.78
C ARG A 106 18.04 -2.12 -9.24
N GLU A 107 18.62 -3.29 -9.46
CA GLU A 107 18.95 -3.83 -10.77
C GLU A 107 17.68 -4.05 -11.63
N LEU A 108 16.56 -4.45 -11.01
CA LEU A 108 15.27 -4.59 -11.69
C LEU A 108 14.73 -3.25 -12.20
N PHE A 109 15.05 -2.14 -11.52
CA PHE A 109 14.64 -0.80 -11.95
C PHE A 109 15.58 -0.18 -12.99
N GLU A 110 16.86 -0.56 -12.98
CA GLU A 110 17.85 -0.08 -13.96
C GLU A 110 17.75 -0.83 -15.31
N GLN A 111 17.31 -2.09 -15.30
CA GLN A 111 17.09 -2.90 -16.52
C GLN A 111 15.78 -2.57 -17.26
N ALA A 112 14.90 -1.79 -16.63
CA ALA A 112 13.68 -1.32 -17.25
C ALA A 112 13.99 -0.18 -18.24
N PRO A 113 13.58 -0.26 -19.53
CA PRO A 113 13.68 0.88 -20.42
C PRO A 113 12.87 2.07 -19.85
N PRO A 114 13.36 3.32 -20.00
CA PRO A 114 12.76 4.52 -19.43
C PRO A 114 11.35 4.82 -19.99
#